data_AF-A0A7C1AT75-F1
#
_entry.id   AF-A0A7C1AT75-F1
#
_cell.length_a   1.000
_cell.length_b   1.000
_cell.length_c   1.000
_cell.angle_alpha   90.00
_cell.angle_beta   90.00
_cell.angle_gamma   90.00
#
_symmetry.space_group_name_H-M   'P 1'
#
loop_
_entity.id
_entity.type
_entity.pdbx_description
1 polymer ?
#
loop_
_entity_poly.entity_id
_entity_poly.type
_entity_poly.pdbx_seq_one_letter_code
_entity_poly.pdbx_strand_id
1 'polypeptide(L)'
;MDIDRLLDSVDELYSSVVMDPDTWTEQTIHEWAGGLFNDGRPDRETARGVRRCVRAAVKLQKFWIDPANSRVDDAEDWRTRVDIALGGPAWRPTLELAQHGLQDGPTPELFAQVQHRFRLVHNQPWLEGVTYTEWITTASNEAGT
;
A
#
# COMPACT_ATOMS: atom_id res chain seq x y z
N MET A 1 -3.59 -12.21 -10.06
CA MET A 1 -2.91 -10.91 -9.96
C MET A 1 -1.68 -11.08 -9.09
N ASP A 2 -0.53 -10.53 -9.50
CA ASP A 2 0.70 -10.51 -8.70
C ASP A 2 0.60 -9.45 -7.59
N ILE A 3 1.28 -9.65 -6.45
CA ILE A 3 1.32 -8.69 -5.33
C ILE A 3 1.91 -7.35 -5.77
N ASP A 4 2.92 -7.34 -6.65
CA ASP A 4 3.49 -6.08 -7.15
C ASP A 4 2.43 -5.23 -7.85
N ARG A 5 1.67 -5.84 -8.77
CA ARG A 5 0.56 -5.17 -9.46
C ARG A 5 -0.55 -4.76 -8.52
N LEU A 6 -0.83 -5.56 -7.49
CA LEU A 6 -1.83 -5.20 -6.48
C LEU A 6 -1.40 -3.95 -5.69
N LEU A 7 -0.12 -3.85 -5.33
CA LEU A 7 0.40 -2.67 -4.62
C LEU A 7 0.30 -1.42 -5.49
N ASP A 8 0.66 -1.51 -6.77
CA ASP A 8 0.50 -0.41 -7.71
C ASP A 8 -0.96 0.02 -7.84
N SER A 9 -1.90 -0.94 -7.95
CA SER A 9 -3.33 -0.64 -7.99
C SER A 9 -3.85 0.00 -6.69
N VAL A 10 -3.29 -0.34 -5.53
CA VAL A 10 -3.64 0.33 -4.26
C VAL A 10 -3.09 1.76 -4.21
N ASP A 11 -1.87 1.98 -4.71
CA ASP A 11 -1.29 3.32 -4.81
C ASP A 11 -2.12 4.20 -5.76
N GLU A 12 -2.57 3.67 -6.89
CA GLU A 12 -3.49 4.33 -7.82
C GLU A 12 -4.84 4.67 -7.16
N LEU A 13 -5.40 3.75 -6.37
CA LEU A 13 -6.61 4.01 -5.59
C LEU A 13 -6.38 5.18 -4.62
N TYR A 14 -5.29 5.16 -3.85
CA TYR A 14 -5.00 6.20 -2.87
C TYR A 14 -4.80 7.55 -3.55
N SER A 15 -4.02 7.57 -4.62
CA SER A 15 -3.82 8.76 -5.45
C SER A 15 -5.15 9.31 -5.93
N SER A 16 -6.00 8.47 -6.52
CA SER A 16 -7.27 8.93 -7.10
C SER A 16 -8.23 9.46 -6.02
N VAL A 17 -8.29 8.78 -4.87
CA VAL A 17 -9.14 9.18 -3.74
C VAL A 17 -8.75 10.53 -3.14
N VAL A 18 -7.45 10.82 -3.01
CA VAL A 18 -7.00 12.09 -2.40
C VAL A 18 -6.96 13.25 -3.39
N MET A 19 -6.91 12.96 -4.68
CA MET A 19 -6.89 13.97 -5.75
C MET A 19 -8.30 14.33 -6.22
N ASP A 20 -9.26 13.40 -6.11
CA ASP A 20 -10.65 13.62 -6.51
C ASP A 20 -11.61 12.88 -5.56
N PRO A 21 -11.73 13.32 -4.30
CA PRO A 21 -12.50 12.61 -3.27
C PRO A 21 -14.01 12.58 -3.54
N ASP A 22 -14.53 13.48 -4.38
CA ASP A 22 -15.95 13.58 -4.72
C ASP A 22 -16.41 12.45 -5.65
N THR A 23 -15.53 11.93 -6.50
CA THR A 23 -15.86 10.83 -7.42
C THR A 23 -15.74 9.45 -6.77
N TRP A 24 -14.95 9.34 -5.70
CA TRP A 24 -14.67 8.07 -5.01
C TRP A 24 -15.59 7.79 -3.82
N THR A 25 -16.89 7.59 -4.07
CA THR A 25 -17.81 7.15 -3.00
C THR A 25 -17.38 5.84 -2.34
N GLU A 26 -17.85 5.58 -1.10
CA GLU A 26 -17.61 4.30 -0.41
C GLU A 26 -18.03 3.10 -1.29
N GLN A 27 -19.11 3.23 -2.06
CA GLN A 27 -19.54 2.21 -3.01
C GLN A 27 -18.50 1.98 -4.12
N THR A 28 -18.02 3.04 -4.78
CA THR A 28 -17.04 2.93 -5.87
C THR A 28 -15.73 2.31 -5.40
N ILE A 29 -15.28 2.62 -4.17
CA ILE A 29 -14.11 1.99 -3.55
C ILE A 29 -14.34 0.48 -3.34
N HIS A 30 -15.53 0.08 -2.91
CA HIS A 30 -15.88 -1.33 -2.73
C HIS A 30 -16.02 -2.07 -4.06
N GLU A 31 -16.54 -1.43 -5.10
CA GLU A 31 -16.64 -1.98 -6.46
C GLU A 31 -15.25 -2.22 -7.06
N TRP A 32 -14.31 -1.27 -6.89
CA TRP A 32 -12.91 -1.45 -7.24
C TRP A 32 -12.32 -2.71 -6.59
N ALA A 33 -12.54 -2.89 -5.28
CA ALA A 33 -12.06 -4.07 -4.57
C ALA A 33 -12.72 -5.36 -5.08
N GLY A 34 -14.01 -5.30 -5.41
CA GLY A 34 -14.74 -6.40 -6.04
C GLY A 34 -14.14 -6.83 -7.38
N GLY A 35 -13.72 -5.86 -8.21
CA GLY A 35 -13.02 -6.11 -9.48
C GLY A 35 -11.75 -6.95 -9.29
N LEU A 36 -10.92 -6.60 -8.29
CA LEU A 36 -9.69 -7.34 -7.99
C LEU A 36 -9.93 -8.80 -7.61
N PHE A 37 -11.05 -9.10 -6.93
CA PHE A 37 -11.41 -10.47 -6.53
C PHE A 37 -12.09 -11.27 -7.66
N ASN A 38 -12.56 -10.62 -8.72
CA ASN A 38 -13.15 -11.28 -9.87
C ASN A 38 -12.08 -11.83 -10.83
N ASP A 39 -10.92 -11.16 -10.91
CA ASP A 39 -9.79 -11.56 -11.76
C ASP A 39 -8.95 -12.71 -11.16
N GLY A 40 -9.31 -13.19 -9.97
CA GLY A 40 -8.71 -14.33 -9.30
C GLY A 40 -9.07 -14.37 -7.83
N ARG A 41 -8.92 -15.54 -7.20
CA ARG A 41 -9.15 -15.69 -5.76
C ARG A 41 -7.81 -15.54 -5.02
N PRO A 42 -7.48 -14.36 -4.46
CA PRO A 42 -6.30 -14.22 -3.64
C PRO A 42 -6.40 -15.11 -2.40
N ASP A 43 -5.25 -15.43 -1.82
CA ASP A 43 -5.19 -16.09 -0.52
C ASP A 43 -5.83 -15.22 0.58
N ARG A 44 -5.98 -15.83 1.76
CA ARG A 44 -6.66 -15.20 2.89
C ARG A 44 -5.96 -13.94 3.37
N GLU A 45 -4.63 -13.92 3.37
CA GLU A 45 -3.82 -12.85 3.92
C GLU A 45 -3.78 -11.67 2.96
N THR A 46 -3.61 -11.94 1.66
CA THR A 46 -3.78 -10.94 0.60
C THR A 46 -5.18 -10.32 0.65
N ALA A 47 -6.24 -11.12 0.73
CA ALA A 47 -7.62 -10.60 0.84
C ALA A 47 -7.84 -9.75 2.11
N ARG A 48 -7.16 -10.09 3.22
CA ARG A 48 -7.20 -9.31 4.46
C ARG A 48 -6.45 -7.98 4.30
N GLY A 49 -5.30 -7.98 3.65
CA GLY A 49 -4.54 -6.78 3.30
C GLY A 49 -5.35 -5.81 2.44
N VAL A 50 -5.97 -6.31 1.36
CA VAL A 50 -6.84 -5.50 0.48
C VAL A 50 -8.00 -4.86 1.25
N ARG A 51 -8.70 -5.62 2.11
CA ARG A 51 -9.76 -5.06 2.96
C ARG A 51 -9.28 -3.95 3.89
N ARG A 52 -8.04 -4.03 4.39
CA ARG A 52 -7.44 -2.97 5.20
C ARG A 52 -7.09 -1.75 4.34
N CYS A 53 -6.61 -1.95 3.12
CA CYS A 53 -6.35 -0.87 2.17
C CYS A 53 -7.63 -0.11 1.82
N VAL A 54 -8.73 -0.83 1.55
CA VAL A 54 -10.06 -0.25 1.29
C VAL A 54 -10.53 0.61 2.47
N ARG A 55 -10.38 0.15 3.71
CA ARG A 55 -10.76 0.94 4.89
C ARG A 55 -9.95 2.22 5.01
N ALA A 56 -8.67 2.20 4.64
CA ALA A 56 -7.86 3.41 4.61
C ALA A 56 -8.30 4.34 3.48
N ALA A 57 -8.58 3.83 2.28
CA ALA A 57 -9.14 4.63 1.18
C ALA A 57 -10.46 5.33 1.57
N VAL A 58 -11.39 4.63 2.23
CA VAL A 58 -12.64 5.25 2.72
C VAL A 58 -12.37 6.36 3.73
N LYS A 59 -11.35 6.21 4.59
CA LYS A 59 -10.96 7.27 5.54
C LYS A 59 -10.29 8.46 4.85
N LEU A 60 -9.44 8.20 3.86
CA LEU A 60 -8.82 9.24 3.03
C LEU A 60 -9.90 10.07 2.34
N GLN A 61 -10.88 9.40 1.75
CA GLN A 61 -11.99 10.07 1.09
C GLN A 61 -12.78 10.95 2.05
N LYS A 62 -13.17 10.40 3.21
CA LYS A 62 -13.93 11.14 4.24
C LYS A 62 -13.16 12.35 4.77
N PHE A 63 -11.82 12.26 4.84
CA PHE A 63 -10.99 13.38 5.23
C PHE A 63 -11.01 14.49 4.16
N TRP A 64 -10.82 14.15 2.89
CA TRP A 64 -10.66 15.14 1.84
C TRP A 64 -11.99 15.73 1.31
N ILE A 65 -13.11 15.02 1.46
CA ILE A 65 -14.43 15.58 1.13
C ILE A 65 -14.92 16.61 2.18
N ASP A 66 -14.36 16.60 3.38
CA ASP A 66 -14.72 17.56 4.42
C ASP A 66 -14.19 18.96 4.07
N PRO A 67 -15.06 19.97 3.84
CA PRO A 67 -14.63 21.32 3.50
C PRO A 67 -13.76 21.97 4.58
N ALA A 68 -13.80 21.48 5.83
CA ALA A 68 -12.92 21.95 6.90
C ALA A 68 -11.43 21.71 6.60
N ASN A 69 -11.11 20.73 5.75
CA ASN A 69 -9.74 20.37 5.38
C ASN A 69 -9.25 21.07 4.08
N SER A 70 -10.07 21.93 3.46
CA SER A 70 -9.74 22.70 2.25
C SER A 70 -8.50 23.59 2.35
N ARG A 71 -8.08 23.95 3.57
CA ARG A 71 -6.85 24.74 3.80
C ARG A 71 -5.56 23.94 3.61
N VAL A 72 -5.67 22.64 3.40
CA VAL A 72 -4.54 21.72 3.26
C VAL A 72 -4.38 21.25 1.80
N ASP A 73 -5.14 21.84 0.88
CA ASP A 73 -5.27 21.47 -0.53
C ASP A 73 -4.07 21.91 -1.40
N ASP A 74 -3.06 22.57 -0.84
CA ASP A 74 -1.90 23.07 -1.58
C ASP A 74 -0.84 21.98 -1.89
N ALA A 75 -1.01 20.75 -1.36
CA ALA A 75 -0.09 19.66 -1.64
C ALA A 75 -0.32 19.07 -3.05
N GLU A 76 0.61 19.27 -3.97
CA GLU A 76 0.55 18.71 -5.34
C GLU A 76 0.81 17.20 -5.37
N ASP A 77 1.62 16.67 -4.44
CA ASP A 77 1.92 15.24 -4.35
C ASP A 77 0.86 14.49 -3.55
N TRP A 78 0.23 13.51 -4.20
CA TRP A 78 -0.79 12.65 -3.59
C TRP A 78 -0.28 11.89 -2.36
N ARG A 79 1.02 11.53 -2.32
CA ARG A 79 1.60 10.84 -1.15
C ARG A 79 1.60 11.74 0.07
N THR A 80 1.95 13.02 -0.13
CA THR A 80 1.88 14.04 0.92
C THR A 80 0.45 14.20 1.42
N ARG A 81 -0.56 14.16 0.53
CA ARG A 81 -1.97 14.19 0.94
C ARG A 81 -2.40 12.97 1.76
N VAL A 82 -1.93 11.77 1.42
CA VAL A 82 -2.16 10.56 2.22
C VAL A 82 -1.54 10.70 3.61
N ASP A 83 -0.31 11.22 3.68
CA ASP A 83 0.41 11.43 4.92
C ASP A 83 -0.28 12.45 5.83
N ILE A 84 -0.78 13.55 5.26
CA ILE A 84 -1.55 14.57 5.96
C ILE A 84 -2.83 13.98 6.58
N ALA A 85 -3.57 13.19 5.81
CA ALA A 85 -4.86 12.67 6.24
C ALA A 85 -4.73 11.55 7.29
N LEU A 86 -3.77 10.64 7.11
CA LEU A 86 -3.67 9.41 7.89
C LEU A 86 -2.25 9.01 8.32
N GLY A 87 -1.20 9.55 7.68
CA GLY A 87 0.19 9.24 7.99
C GLY A 87 0.57 7.77 7.82
N GLY A 88 1.56 7.32 8.58
CA GLY A 88 2.02 5.92 8.64
C GLY A 88 0.91 4.85 8.71
N PRO A 89 -0.19 5.05 9.47
CA PRO A 89 -1.35 4.15 9.46
C PRO A 89 -1.97 3.86 8.08
N ALA A 90 -1.94 4.78 7.11
CA ALA A 90 -2.43 4.51 5.76
C ALA A 90 -1.55 3.51 5.00
N TRP A 91 -0.25 3.57 5.25
CA TRP A 91 0.73 2.74 4.53
C TRP A 91 0.90 1.35 5.14
N ARG A 92 0.57 1.16 6.42
CA ARG A 92 0.70 -0.14 7.12
C ARG A 92 0.11 -1.33 6.35
N PRO A 93 -1.14 -1.27 5.83
CA PRO A 93 -1.71 -2.36 5.05
C PRO A 93 -0.91 -2.71 3.80
N THR A 94 -0.36 -1.71 3.11
CA THR A 94 0.46 -1.91 1.91
C THR A 94 1.84 -2.49 2.25
N LEU A 95 2.42 -2.11 3.39
CA LEU A 95 3.66 -2.73 3.88
C LEU A 95 3.46 -4.20 4.21
N GLU A 96 2.38 -4.52 4.91
CA GLU A 96 2.04 -5.92 5.26
C GLU A 96 1.80 -6.77 4.01
N LEU A 97 1.14 -6.22 2.98
CA LEU A 97 0.97 -6.89 1.68
C LEU A 97 2.32 -7.13 0.98
N ALA A 98 3.18 -6.13 0.93
CA ALA A 98 4.51 -6.26 0.32
C ALA A 98 5.37 -7.29 1.05
N GLN A 99 5.33 -7.31 2.40
CA GLN A 99 6.03 -8.29 3.22
C GLN A 99 5.49 -9.71 2.99
N HIS A 100 4.16 -9.87 2.88
CA HIS A 100 3.53 -11.14 2.54
C HIS A 100 4.00 -11.65 1.18
N GLY A 101 3.96 -10.81 0.14
CA GLY A 101 4.47 -11.15 -1.18
C GLY A 101 5.95 -11.53 -1.16
N LEU A 102 6.77 -10.76 -0.45
CA LEU A 102 8.21 -11.00 -0.33
C LEU A 102 8.52 -12.35 0.36
N GLN A 103 7.67 -12.81 1.28
CA GLN A 103 7.81 -14.10 1.95
C GLN A 103 7.41 -15.27 1.03
N ASP A 104 6.32 -15.12 0.28
CA ASP A 104 5.77 -16.19 -0.56
C ASP A 104 6.53 -16.36 -1.89
N GLY A 105 7.02 -15.27 -2.46
CA GLY A 105 7.66 -15.25 -3.77
C GLY A 105 8.58 -14.05 -3.90
N PRO A 106 9.79 -14.09 -3.29
CA PRO A 106 10.67 -12.94 -3.26
C PRO A 106 11.11 -12.50 -4.65
N THR A 107 10.97 -11.21 -4.92
CA THR A 107 11.46 -10.54 -6.13
C THR A 107 12.25 -9.29 -5.75
N PRO A 108 13.18 -8.82 -6.61
CA PRO A 108 13.83 -7.52 -6.43
C PRO A 108 12.83 -6.37 -6.27
N GLU A 109 11.73 -6.43 -7.00
CA GLU A 109 10.64 -5.45 -6.98
C GLU A 109 9.97 -5.42 -5.61
N LEU A 110 9.50 -6.57 -5.09
CA LEU A 110 8.88 -6.65 -3.76
C LEU A 110 9.83 -6.21 -2.65
N PHE A 111 11.13 -6.53 -2.77
CA PHE A 111 12.13 -6.09 -1.81
C PHE A 111 12.22 -4.56 -1.77
N ALA A 112 12.27 -3.90 -2.93
CA ALA A 112 12.25 -2.45 -3.03
C ALA A 112 10.93 -1.85 -2.51
N GLN A 113 9.79 -2.49 -2.80
CA GLN A 113 8.48 -2.06 -2.30
C GLN A 113 8.40 -2.12 -0.76
N VAL A 114 8.99 -3.15 -0.13
CA VAL A 114 9.11 -3.25 1.34
C VAL A 114 10.03 -2.16 1.88
N GLN A 115 11.21 -1.94 1.30
CA GLN A 115 12.11 -0.86 1.74
C GLN A 115 11.44 0.51 1.70
N HIS A 116 10.76 0.82 0.60
CA HIS A 116 10.03 2.08 0.43
C HIS A 116 8.94 2.25 1.49
N ARG A 117 8.04 1.26 1.63
CA ARG A 117 6.90 1.34 2.54
C ARG A 117 7.29 1.26 4.00
N PHE A 118 8.37 0.55 4.34
CA PHE A 118 8.87 0.53 5.71
C PHE A 118 9.30 1.92 6.15
N ARG A 119 9.94 2.69 5.26
CA ARG A 119 10.28 4.08 5.54
C ARG A 119 9.04 4.96 5.72
N LEU A 120 8.00 4.80 4.90
CA LEU A 120 6.73 5.53 5.06
C LEU A 120 6.03 5.21 6.40
N VAL A 121 6.03 3.95 6.82
CA VAL A 121 5.33 3.51 8.04
C VAL A 121 6.10 3.86 9.31
N HIS A 122 7.42 3.68 9.29
CA HIS A 122 8.25 3.70 10.50
C HIS A 122 9.20 4.90 10.57
N ASN A 123 9.29 5.71 9.51
CA ASN A 123 10.23 6.82 9.40
C ASN A 123 11.70 6.42 9.68
N GLN A 124 12.05 5.19 9.32
CA GLN A 124 13.40 4.63 9.45
C GLN A 124 13.66 3.69 8.26
N PRO A 125 14.92 3.49 7.85
CA PRO A 125 15.22 2.59 6.75
C PRO A 125 15.06 1.11 7.17
N TRP A 126 14.72 0.26 6.20
CA TRP A 126 14.78 -1.20 6.35
C TRP A 126 15.97 -1.74 5.57
N LEU A 127 16.87 -2.46 6.25
CA LEU A 127 18.08 -3.04 5.65
C LEU A 127 18.83 -2.02 4.78
N GLU A 128 19.16 -0.86 5.35
CA GLU A 128 19.83 0.22 4.63
C GLU A 128 21.15 -0.24 4.00
N GLY A 129 21.31 0.02 2.71
CA GLY A 129 22.51 -0.37 1.95
C GLY A 129 22.57 -1.85 1.57
N VAL A 130 21.61 -2.67 2.00
CA VAL A 130 21.53 -4.08 1.60
C VAL A 130 20.76 -4.20 0.29
N THR A 131 21.38 -4.87 -0.69
CA THR A 131 20.76 -5.21 -1.97
C THR A 131 19.89 -6.46 -1.86
N TYR A 132 18.96 -6.63 -2.81
CA TYR A 132 18.16 -7.86 -2.89
C TYR A 132 19.03 -9.13 -2.97
N THR A 133 20.11 -9.11 -3.77
CA THR A 133 21.01 -10.26 -3.94
C THR A 133 21.72 -10.62 -2.65
N GLU A 134 22.17 -9.63 -1.87
CA GLU A 134 22.78 -9.88 -0.56
C GLU A 134 21.77 -10.46 0.41
N TRP A 135 20.57 -9.87 0.48
CA TRP A 135 19.50 -10.31 1.36
C TRP A 135 19.06 -11.75 1.09
N ILE A 136 18.76 -12.09 -0.17
CA ILE A 136 18.26 -13.44 -0.52
C ILE A 136 19.34 -14.50 -0.31
N THR A 137 20.62 -14.15 -0.48
CA THR A 137 21.74 -15.06 -0.20
C THR A 137 21.83 -15.38 1.28
N THR A 138 21.73 -14.37 2.16
CA THR A 138 21.71 -14.57 3.61
C THR A 138 20.50 -15.38 4.06
N ALA A 139 19.30 -15.05 3.59
CA ALA A 139 18.07 -15.78 3.92
C ALA A 139 18.13 -17.25 3.48
N SER A 140 18.73 -17.53 2.33
CA SER A 140 18.90 -18.89 1.81
C SER A 140 19.90 -19.71 2.63
N ASN A 141 20.95 -19.07 3.16
CA ASN A 141 21.93 -19.73 4.03
C ASN A 141 21.34 -20.08 5.40
N GLU A 142 20.45 -19.23 5.94
CA GLU A 142 19.78 -19.48 7.23
C GLU A 142 18.73 -20.60 7.15
N ALA A 143 18.05 -20.77 6.00
CA ALA A 143 17.07 -21.84 5.79
C ALA A 143 17.67 -23.24 5.55
N GLY A 144 18.99 -23.32 5.33
CA GLY A 144 19.73 -24.55 5.04
C GLY A 144 20.41 -25.22 6.24
N THR A 145 20.13 -24.76 7.48
CA THR A 145 20.70 -25.31 8.73
C THR A 145 19.62 -25.96 9.58
#